data_AF-A0A916N771-F1
#
_entry.id   AF-A0A916N771-F1
#
_cell.length_a   1.000
_cell.length_b   1.000
_cell.length_c   1.000
_cell.angle_alpha   90.00
_cell.angle_beta   90.00
_cell.angle_gamma   90.00
#
_symmetry.space_group_name_H-M   'P 1'
#
loop_
_entity.id
_entity.type
_entity.pdbx_description
1 polymer ?
#
loop_
_entity_poly.entity_id
_entity_poly.type
_entity_poly.pdbx_seq_one_letter_code
_entity_poly.pdbx_strand_id
1 'polypeptide(L)'
;MTTARAGTKGEAIRLLEAAGVGLVDLDYETGWQDASELSHLGEKSGVRVAYRGHESIAVRSPAALAAGLKRPKLTFRQRNLYCQFELSELTPDELAALEAKAMRLGDYILAGHLLRGADTVWPG
;
A
#
# COMPACT_ATOMS: atom_id res chain seq x y z
N MET A 1 18.91 -11.39 -3.71
CA MET A 1 18.78 -10.05 -3.12
C MET A 1 17.33 -9.85 -2.68
N THR A 2 17.12 -9.15 -1.58
CA THR A 2 15.80 -8.96 -0.95
C THR A 2 15.32 -7.51 -1.10
N THR A 3 14.02 -7.32 -0.87
CA THR A 3 13.43 -5.99 -0.67
C THR A 3 13.46 -5.66 0.81
N ALA A 4 13.96 -4.48 1.15
CA ALA A 4 13.90 -3.91 2.50
C ALA A 4 12.99 -2.69 2.49
N ARG A 5 12.41 -2.38 3.65
CA ARG A 5 11.49 -1.26 3.83
C ARG A 5 12.10 -0.25 4.80
N ALA A 6 12.07 1.02 4.43
CA ALA A 6 12.51 2.12 5.26
C ALA A 6 11.32 2.98 5.70
N GLY A 7 11.16 3.19 7.00
CA GLY A 7 10.16 4.12 7.56
C GLY A 7 10.69 5.55 7.73
N THR A 8 11.96 5.79 7.41
CA THR A 8 12.58 7.12 7.44
C THR A 8 13.71 7.23 6.41
N LYS A 9 14.13 8.45 6.07
CA LYS A 9 15.33 8.70 5.25
C LYS A 9 16.59 8.08 5.86
N GLY A 10 16.78 8.20 7.17
CA GLY A 10 17.95 7.65 7.87
C GLY A 10 17.97 6.12 7.88
N GLU A 11 16.81 5.46 7.92
CA GLU A 11 16.71 4.01 7.69
C GLU A 11 17.03 3.63 6.25
N ALA A 12 16.54 4.40 5.28
CA ALA A 12 16.81 4.14 3.87
C ALA A 12 18.31 4.16 3.58
N ILE A 13 19.03 5.18 4.04
CA ILE A 13 20.49 5.30 3.89
C ILE A 13 21.20 4.07 4.47
N ARG A 14 20.84 3.66 5.71
CA ARG A 14 21.40 2.45 6.33
C ARG A 14 21.13 1.17 5.52
N LEU A 15 19.95 1.06 4.91
CA LEU A 15 19.58 -0.11 4.11
C LEU A 15 20.26 -0.14 2.73
N LEU A 16 20.64 1.01 2.17
CA LEU A 16 21.41 1.08 0.92
C LEU A 16 22.82 0.49 1.07
N GLU A 17 23.37 0.52 2.28
CA GLU A 17 24.69 -0.04 2.61
C GLU A 17 24.59 -1.52 3.07
N ALA A 18 23.38 -2.03 3.30
CA ALA A 18 23.18 -3.36 3.85
C ALA A 18 23.40 -4.46 2.81
N ALA A 19 24.23 -5.44 3.16
CA ALA A 19 24.47 -6.59 2.31
C ALA A 19 23.17 -7.38 2.04
N GLY A 20 22.97 -7.77 0.77
CA GLY A 20 21.84 -8.59 0.35
C GLY A 20 20.56 -7.83 -0.01
N VAL A 21 20.49 -6.52 0.24
CA VAL A 21 19.36 -5.67 -0.17
C VAL A 21 19.54 -5.26 -1.64
N GLY A 22 18.54 -5.54 -2.48
CA GLY A 22 18.53 -5.12 -3.89
C GLY A 22 17.46 -4.08 -4.22
N LEU A 23 16.55 -3.82 -3.28
CA LEU A 23 15.52 -2.79 -3.36
C LEU A 23 15.24 -2.23 -1.97
N VAL A 24 15.27 -0.92 -1.83
CA VAL A 24 14.76 -0.20 -0.66
C VAL A 24 13.44 0.46 -1.04
N ASP A 25 12.39 0.12 -0.31
CA ASP A 25 11.04 0.65 -0.45
C ASP A 25 10.81 1.73 0.61
N LEU A 26 10.59 2.97 0.17
CA LEU A 26 10.34 4.12 1.03
C LEU A 26 8.88 4.08 1.49
N ASP A 27 8.69 3.75 2.77
CA ASP A 27 7.40 3.59 3.42
C ASP A 27 7.19 4.65 4.50
N TYR A 28 7.24 5.91 4.08
CA TYR A 28 6.90 7.07 4.92
C TYR A 28 6.33 8.23 4.10
N GLU A 29 5.56 9.10 4.76
CA GLU A 29 4.71 10.13 4.13
C GLU A 29 5.48 11.07 3.18
N THR A 30 6.69 11.48 3.57
CA THR A 30 7.54 12.37 2.77
C THR A 30 8.53 11.63 1.87
N GLY A 31 8.41 10.30 1.73
CA GLY A 31 9.35 9.48 0.95
C GLY A 31 9.45 9.89 -0.51
N TRP A 32 8.40 10.48 -1.08
CA TRP A 32 8.43 11.03 -2.44
C TRP A 32 9.40 12.21 -2.60
N GLN A 33 9.65 12.97 -1.55
CA GLN A 33 10.58 14.12 -1.57
C GLN A 33 12.03 13.63 -1.59
N ASP A 34 12.31 12.55 -0.86
CA ASP A 34 13.66 11.96 -0.77
C ASP A 34 13.97 10.99 -1.91
N ALA A 35 12.97 10.51 -2.65
CA ALA A 35 13.09 9.42 -3.61
C ALA A 35 14.20 9.66 -4.66
N SER A 36 14.30 10.87 -5.21
CA SER A 36 15.32 11.20 -6.22
C SER A 36 16.74 11.15 -5.67
N GLU A 37 16.97 11.74 -4.49
CA GLU A 37 18.29 11.74 -3.84
C GLU A 37 18.70 10.32 -3.45
N LEU A 38 17.79 9.58 -2.82
CA LEU A 38 18.03 8.21 -2.38
C LEU A 38 18.22 7.26 -3.57
N SER A 39 17.52 7.47 -4.69
CA SER A 39 17.74 6.70 -5.91
C SER A 39 19.15 6.89 -6.45
N HIS A 40 19.64 8.14 -6.51
CA HIS A 40 21.02 8.41 -6.94
C HIS A 40 22.06 7.77 -6.01
N LEU A 41 21.82 7.76 -4.70
CA LEU A 41 22.69 7.09 -3.75
C LEU A 41 22.65 5.56 -3.90
N GLY A 42 21.46 5.00 -4.13
CA GLY A 42 21.27 3.57 -4.33
C GLY A 42 21.94 3.05 -5.60
N GLU A 43 21.90 3.79 -6.70
CA GLU A 43 22.58 3.46 -7.95
C GLU A 43 24.08 3.20 -7.75
N LYS A 44 24.76 4.02 -6.94
CA LYS A 44 26.19 3.85 -6.62
C LYS A 44 26.49 2.54 -5.89
N SER A 45 25.49 2.00 -5.19
CA SER A 45 25.58 0.76 -4.41
C SER A 45 24.91 -0.43 -5.11
N GLY A 46 24.39 -0.24 -6.33
CA GLY A 46 23.65 -1.27 -7.06
C GLY A 46 22.28 -1.62 -6.43
N VAL A 47 21.73 -0.74 -5.59
CA VAL A 47 20.46 -0.93 -4.89
C VAL A 47 19.40 -0.02 -5.49
N ARG A 48 18.25 -0.58 -5.88
CA ARG A 48 17.14 0.24 -6.38
C ARG A 48 16.42 0.90 -5.21
N VAL A 49 15.88 2.10 -5.43
CA VAL A 49 14.97 2.75 -4.50
C VAL A 49 13.61 2.92 -5.17
N ALA A 50 12.55 2.63 -4.43
CA ALA A 50 11.19 2.84 -4.88
C ALA A 50 10.38 3.57 -3.83
N TYR A 51 9.45 4.41 -4.29
CA TYR A 51 8.39 4.98 -3.48
C TYR A 51 7.05 4.62 -4.14
N ARG A 52 6.08 4.21 -3.33
CA ARG A 52 4.70 3.99 -3.80
C ARG A 52 3.75 4.64 -2.81
N GLY A 53 2.91 5.56 -3.28
CA GLY A 53 1.91 6.23 -2.44
C GLY A 53 0.66 5.40 -2.17
N HIS A 54 0.41 4.37 -2.97
CA HIS A 54 -0.75 3.51 -2.84
C HIS A 54 -0.42 2.04 -3.11
N GLU A 55 -1.31 1.16 -2.66
CA GLU A 55 -1.36 -0.26 -3.04
C GLU A 55 -2.77 -0.62 -3.51
N SER A 56 -2.84 -1.50 -4.51
CA SER A 56 -4.11 -2.00 -5.06
C SER A 56 -4.46 -3.33 -4.40
N ILE A 57 -5.62 -3.40 -3.75
CA ILE A 57 -6.11 -4.58 -3.05
C ILE A 57 -7.37 -5.10 -3.71
N ALA A 58 -7.34 -6.35 -4.17
CA ALA A 58 -8.56 -7.03 -4.63
C ALA A 58 -9.34 -7.55 -3.42
N VAL A 59 -10.58 -7.11 -3.24
CA VAL A 59 -11.44 -7.49 -2.11
C VAL A 59 -12.53 -8.42 -2.60
N ARG A 60 -12.52 -9.68 -2.14
CA ARG A 60 -13.37 -10.74 -2.71
C ARG A 60 -14.81 -10.76 -2.21
N SER A 61 -15.12 -10.11 -1.08
CA SER A 61 -16.45 -10.16 -0.48
C SER A 61 -16.71 -8.97 0.46
N PRO A 62 -17.98 -8.71 0.82
CA PRO A 62 -18.35 -7.77 1.88
C PRO A 62 -17.66 -8.07 3.23
N ALA A 63 -17.56 -9.36 3.60
CA ALA A 63 -16.89 -9.79 4.81
C ALA A 63 -15.39 -9.46 4.79
N ALA A 64 -14.74 -9.66 3.64
CA ALA A 64 -13.32 -9.37 3.45
C ALA A 64 -13.05 -7.87 3.57
N LEU A 65 -13.95 -7.04 3.04
CA LEU A 65 -13.89 -5.58 3.17
C LEU A 65 -13.96 -5.17 4.65
N ALA A 66 -14.99 -5.64 5.36
CA ALA A 66 -15.19 -5.32 6.77
C ALA A 66 -14.03 -5.80 7.65
N ALA A 67 -13.53 -7.02 7.42
CA ALA A 67 -12.39 -7.59 8.14
C ALA A 67 -11.08 -6.85 7.83
N GLY A 68 -10.81 -6.56 6.54
CA GLY A 68 -9.60 -5.87 6.12
C GLY A 68 -9.51 -4.43 6.60
N LEU A 69 -10.65 -3.72 6.67
CA LEU A 69 -10.71 -2.39 7.28
C LEU A 69 -10.51 -2.41 8.81
N LYS A 70 -10.66 -3.56 9.49
CA LYS A 70 -10.30 -3.69 10.92
C LYS A 70 -8.81 -3.93 11.13
N ARG A 71 -8.07 -4.38 10.11
CA ARG A 71 -6.64 -4.66 10.22
C ARG A 71 -5.84 -3.35 10.23
N PRO A 72 -4.88 -3.18 11.14
CA PRO A 72 -3.94 -2.06 11.10
C PRO A 72 -3.21 -2.01 9.75
N LYS A 73 -2.93 -0.80 9.27
CA LYS A 73 -2.09 -0.62 8.09
C LYS A 73 -0.64 -0.96 8.45
N LEU A 74 -0.01 -1.75 7.59
CA LEU A 74 1.40 -2.10 7.73
C LEU A 74 2.32 -1.07 7.07
N THR A 75 1.74 -0.15 6.31
CA THR A 75 2.42 0.84 5.47
C THR A 75 1.73 2.19 5.57
N PHE A 76 2.42 3.29 5.22
CA PHE A 76 1.77 4.61 5.12
C PHE A 76 0.80 4.69 3.92
N ARG A 77 1.01 3.81 2.93
CA ARG A 77 0.28 3.80 1.65
C ARG A 77 -1.23 3.86 1.78
N GLN A 78 -1.86 4.61 0.91
CA GLN A 78 -3.30 4.51 0.68
C GLN A 78 -3.65 3.13 0.11
N ARG A 79 -4.68 2.47 0.64
CA ARG A 79 -5.18 1.21 0.07
C ARG A 79 -6.33 1.52 -0.89
N ASN A 80 -6.14 1.17 -2.15
CA ASN A 80 -7.20 1.19 -3.16
C ASN A 80 -7.90 -0.18 -3.14
N LEU A 81 -9.09 -0.24 -2.54
CA LEU A 81 -9.87 -1.45 -2.26
C LEU A 81 -10.84 -1.73 -3.43
N TYR A 82 -10.37 -2.53 -4.40
CA TYR A 82 -11.16 -2.93 -5.57
C TYR A 82 -12.09 -4.09 -5.23
N CYS A 83 -13.37 -3.78 -5.01
CA CYS A 83 -14.39 -4.76 -4.62
C CYS A 83 -14.79 -5.61 -5.82
N GLN A 84 -14.50 -6.91 -5.76
CA GLN A 84 -14.83 -7.92 -6.77
C GLN A 84 -16.24 -8.53 -6.55
N PHE A 85 -17.07 -7.81 -5.82
CA PHE A 85 -18.47 -8.10 -5.51
C PHE A 85 -19.27 -6.83 -5.78
N GLU A 86 -20.58 -6.96 -5.97
CA GLU A 86 -21.42 -5.79 -6.23
C GLU A 86 -21.66 -5.04 -4.93
N LEU A 87 -21.43 -3.71 -4.91
CA LEU A 87 -21.65 -2.92 -3.70
C LEU A 87 -23.13 -2.94 -3.25
N SER A 88 -24.05 -3.31 -4.13
CA SER A 88 -25.47 -3.54 -3.82
C SER A 88 -25.73 -4.79 -2.97
N GLU A 89 -24.73 -5.65 -2.77
CA GLU A 89 -24.78 -6.76 -1.80
C GLU A 89 -24.75 -6.25 -0.34
N LEU A 90 -24.31 -5.00 -0.13
CA LEU A 90 -24.37 -4.29 1.16
C LEU A 90 -25.64 -3.45 1.23
N THR A 91 -26.23 -3.34 2.42
CA THR A 91 -27.26 -2.33 2.65
C THR A 91 -26.65 -0.92 2.53
N PRO A 92 -27.44 0.12 2.20
CA PRO A 92 -26.94 1.50 2.13
C PRO A 92 -26.22 1.97 3.40
N ASP A 93 -26.73 1.59 4.57
CA ASP A 93 -26.14 1.95 5.86
C ASP A 93 -24.81 1.23 6.11
N GLU A 94 -24.70 -0.04 5.74
CA GLU A 94 -23.45 -0.79 5.85
C GLU A 94 -22.38 -0.24 4.90
N LEU A 95 -22.76 0.05 3.66
CA LEU A 95 -21.85 0.64 2.68
C LEU A 95 -21.34 2.01 3.18
N ALA A 96 -22.24 2.90 3.63
CA ALA A 96 -21.87 4.21 4.15
C ALA A 96 -20.92 4.11 5.36
N ALA A 97 -21.16 3.15 6.26
CA ALA A 97 -20.27 2.92 7.41
C ALA A 97 -18.88 2.41 6.98
N LEU A 98 -18.81 1.53 5.99
CA LEU A 98 -17.55 1.01 5.45
C LEU A 98 -16.78 2.09 4.69
N GLU A 99 -17.46 2.94 3.91
CA GLU A 99 -16.88 4.09 3.21
C GLU A 99 -16.33 5.12 4.19
N ALA A 100 -17.10 5.50 5.22
CA ALA A 100 -16.63 6.42 6.26
C ALA A 100 -15.39 5.88 6.98
N LYS A 101 -15.35 4.56 7.22
CA LYS A 101 -14.20 3.90 7.82
C LYS A 101 -12.98 3.87 6.89
N ALA A 102 -13.17 3.54 5.62
CA ALA A 102 -12.12 3.58 4.62
C ALA A 102 -11.52 4.98 4.50
N MET A 103 -12.36 6.01 4.41
CA MET A 103 -11.93 7.41 4.33
C MET A 103 -11.08 7.82 5.55
N ARG A 104 -11.50 7.44 6.77
CA ARG A 104 -10.71 7.70 7.99
C ARG A 104 -9.33 7.05 8.00
N LEU A 105 -9.15 5.95 7.28
CA LEU A 105 -7.88 5.23 7.15
C LEU A 105 -7.04 5.71 5.95
N GLY A 106 -7.57 6.66 5.17
CA GLY A 106 -6.97 7.09 3.91
C GLY A 106 -7.02 6.00 2.85
N ASP A 107 -8.10 5.20 2.84
CA ASP A 107 -8.34 4.15 1.85
C ASP A 107 -9.53 4.52 0.95
N TYR A 108 -9.57 3.95 -0.25
CA TYR A 108 -10.62 4.19 -1.23
C TYR A 108 -11.31 2.89 -1.61
N ILE A 109 -12.65 2.84 -1.51
CA ILE A 109 -13.44 1.74 -2.06
C ILE A 109 -13.69 2.03 -3.55
N LEU A 110 -13.35 1.07 -4.40
CA LEU A 110 -13.41 1.20 -5.86
C LEU A 110 -14.12 0.00 -6.49
N ALA A 111 -14.74 0.22 -7.65
CA ALA A 111 -15.36 -0.84 -8.43
C ALA A 111 -14.30 -1.84 -8.94
N GLY A 112 -14.59 -3.14 -8.83
CA GLY A 112 -13.64 -4.21 -9.14
C GLY A 112 -13.12 -4.22 -10.57
N HIS A 113 -13.93 -3.80 -11.54
CA HIS A 113 -13.56 -3.74 -12.96
C HIS A 113 -12.48 -2.69 -13.28
N LEU A 114 -12.19 -1.77 -12.35
CA LEU A 114 -11.10 -0.79 -12.50
C LEU A 114 -9.72 -1.39 -12.16
N LEU A 115 -9.70 -2.60 -11.58
CA LEU A 115 -8.46 -3.26 -11.19
C LEU A 115 -7.67 -3.72 -12.42
N ARG A 116 -6.43 -3.23 -12.55
CA ARG A 116 -5.49 -3.68 -13.58
C ARG A 116 -4.51 -4.73 -13.08
N GLY A 117 -4.24 -4.74 -11.78
CA GLY A 117 -3.35 -5.67 -11.10
C GLY A 117 -3.42 -5.42 -9.60
N ALA A 118 -3.39 -6.49 -8.80
CA ALA A 118 -3.47 -6.40 -7.35
C ALA A 118 -2.09 -6.63 -6.73
N ASP A 119 -1.71 -5.75 -5.80
CA ASP A 119 -0.56 -5.97 -4.91
C ASP A 119 -0.89 -7.02 -3.85
N THR A 120 -2.14 -7.03 -3.36
CA THR A 120 -2.64 -7.96 -2.34
C THR A 120 -4.08 -8.38 -2.61
N VAL A 121 -4.48 -9.55 -2.12
CA VAL A 121 -5.86 -10.05 -2.19
C VAL A 121 -6.41 -10.24 -0.77
N TRP A 122 -7.63 -9.78 -0.51
CA TRP A 122 -8.40 -10.10 0.69
C TRP A 122 -9.46 -11.16 0.34
N PRO A 123 -9.22 -12.43 0.69
CA PRO A 123 -10.00 -13.53 0.12
C PRO A 123 -11.34 -13.82 0.81
N GLY A 124 -11.59 -13.28 2.01
CA GLY A 124 -12.79 -13.57 2.81
C GLY A 124 -12.87 -12.76 4.08
#